data_AF-A0A946ZZE6-F1
#
_entry.id   AF-A0A946ZZE6-F1
#
_cell.length_a   1.000
_cell.length_b   1.000
_cell.length_c   1.000
_cell.angle_alpha   90.00
_cell.angle_beta   90.00
_cell.angle_gamma   90.00
#
_symmetry.space_group_name_H-M   'P 1'
#
loop_
_entity.id
_entity.type
_entity.pdbx_description
1 polymer ?
#
loop_
_entity_poly.entity_id
_entity_poly.type
_entity_poly.pdbx_seq_one_letter_code
_entity_poly.pdbx_strand_id
1 'polypeptide(L)'
;LELYPMEEWNILMGRMNKLNRFKKKNVDFIRKFTAGVKTVEVDANGRLLIPRDLIGFAGIGKEIVLSSGINIVEIWDKDKYEQNLDSSSESDFAELAEEVMGNDDLDGIS
;
A
#
# COMPACT_ATOMS: atom_id res chain seq x y z
N LEU A 1 6.32 -1.82 2.63
CA LEU A 1 6.40 -2.03 1.16
C LEU A 1 5.06 -2.55 0.70
N GLU A 2 4.67 -2.29 -0.54
CA GLU A 2 3.41 -2.81 -1.10
C GLU A 2 3.74 -3.81 -2.21
N LEU A 3 3.10 -4.98 -2.14
CA LEU A 3 3.19 -6.04 -3.11
C LEU A 3 1.85 -6.16 -3.85
N TYR A 4 1.90 -5.85 -5.14
CA TYR A 4 0.73 -5.89 -6.01
C TYR A 4 0.72 -7.17 -6.84
N PRO A 5 -0.39 -7.91 -6.86
CA PRO A 5 -0.71 -8.77 -8.00
C PRO A 5 -0.67 -7.93 -9.29
N MET A 6 -0.15 -8.51 -10.38
CA MET A 6 0.01 -7.76 -11.63
C MET A 6 -1.31 -7.21 -12.18
N GLU A 7 -2.43 -7.92 -11.95
CA GLU A 7 -3.77 -7.46 -12.30
C GLU A 7 -4.14 -6.15 -11.60
N GLU A 8 -3.99 -6.09 -10.27
CA GLU A 8 -4.24 -4.91 -9.46
C GLU A 8 -3.31 -3.75 -9.81
N TRP A 9 -2.03 -4.04 -10.07
CA TRP A 9 -1.07 -3.04 -10.54
C TRP A 9 -1.51 -2.40 -11.86
N ASN A 10 -1.99 -3.20 -12.82
CA ASN A 10 -2.46 -2.71 -14.10
C ASN A 10 -3.71 -1.82 -13.95
N ILE A 11 -4.63 -2.17 -13.05
CA ILE A 11 -5.81 -1.35 -12.73
C ILE A 11 -5.36 0.00 -12.17
N LEU A 12 -4.44 0.01 -11.20
CA LEU A 12 -3.90 1.23 -10.60
C LEU A 12 -3.20 2.11 -11.65
N MET A 13 -2.33 1.53 -12.46
CA MET A 13 -1.62 2.25 -13.52
C MET A 13 -2.57 2.80 -14.60
N GLY A 14 -3.65 2.09 -14.89
CA GLY A 14 -4.73 2.57 -15.74
C GLY A 14 -5.38 3.85 -15.19
N ARG A 15 -5.57 3.94 -13.86
CA ARG A 15 -6.07 5.17 -13.20
C ARG A 15 -5.02 6.28 -13.23
N MET A 16 -3.75 5.97 -12.93
CA MET A 16 -2.66 6.95 -12.95
C MET A 16 -2.43 7.55 -14.35
N ASN A 17 -2.62 6.76 -15.41
CA ASN A 17 -2.51 7.23 -16.79
C ASN A 17 -3.60 8.25 -17.19
N LYS A 18 -4.71 8.34 -16.46
CA LYS A 18 -5.76 9.36 -16.69
C LYS A 18 -5.38 10.73 -16.12
N LEU A 19 -4.32 10.83 -15.33
CA LEU A 19 -3.88 12.10 -14.76
C LEU A 19 -3.33 13.05 -15.85
N ASN A 20 -3.77 14.31 -15.81
CA ASN A 20 -3.31 15.33 -16.75
C ASN A 20 -1.79 15.55 -16.62
N ARG A 21 -1.04 15.26 -17.69
CA ARG A 21 0.43 15.35 -17.77
C ARG A 21 0.98 16.77 -17.88
N PHE A 22 0.14 17.76 -18.14
CA PHE A 22 0.53 19.18 -18.13
C PHE A 22 0.51 19.79 -16.71
N LYS A 23 -0.12 19.11 -15.75
CA LYS A 23 -0.04 19.49 -14.34
C LYS A 23 1.25 18.94 -13.75
N LYS A 24 2.22 19.82 -13.45
CA LYS A 24 3.51 19.44 -12.85
C LYS A 24 3.37 18.52 -11.64
N LYS A 25 2.43 18.82 -10.73
CA LYS A 25 2.14 17.98 -9.55
C LYS A 25 1.83 16.52 -9.91
N ASN A 26 1.06 16.28 -10.99
CA ASN A 26 0.71 14.93 -11.42
C ASN A 26 1.92 14.17 -11.96
N VAL A 27 2.76 14.84 -12.75
CA VAL A 27 3.98 14.23 -13.30
C VAL A 27 4.95 13.89 -12.19
N ASP A 28 5.14 14.80 -11.24
CA ASP A 28 6.02 14.59 -10.08
C ASP A 28 5.50 13.45 -9.20
N PHE A 29 4.18 13.38 -8.97
CA PHE A 29 3.56 12.26 -8.25
C PHE A 29 3.82 10.93 -8.94
N ILE A 30 3.53 10.80 -10.24
CA ILE A 30 3.72 9.56 -10.98
C ILE A 30 5.19 9.14 -10.96
N ARG A 31 6.12 10.08 -11.16
CA ARG A 31 7.55 9.81 -11.09
C ARG A 31 7.97 9.29 -9.72
N LYS A 32 7.53 9.94 -8.64
CA LYS A 32 7.87 9.53 -7.27
C LYS A 32 7.27 8.18 -6.92
N PHE A 33 6.00 7.97 -7.26
CA PHE A 33 5.29 6.72 -7.01
C PHE A 33 5.94 5.54 -7.75
N THR A 34 6.40 5.75 -8.99
CA THR A 34 7.02 4.69 -9.80
C THR A 34 8.53 4.51 -9.58
N ALA A 35 9.21 5.45 -8.92
CA ALA A 35 10.67 5.44 -8.78
C ALA A 35 11.22 4.22 -8.01
N GLY A 36 10.42 3.61 -7.13
CA GLY A 36 10.79 2.45 -6.32
C GLY A 36 10.17 1.13 -6.79
N VAL A 37 9.46 1.11 -7.91
CA VAL A 37 8.75 -0.09 -8.35
C VAL A 37 9.75 -1.12 -8.90
N LYS A 38 9.62 -2.36 -8.44
CA LYS A 38 10.40 -3.51 -8.92
C LYS A 38 9.46 -4.66 -9.18
N THR A 39 9.61 -5.30 -10.34
CA THR A 39 8.95 -6.57 -10.61
C THR A 39 9.74 -7.68 -9.94
N VAL A 40 9.02 -8.60 -9.29
CA VAL A 40 9.58 -9.80 -8.68
C VAL A 40 8.80 -11.02 -9.17
N GLU A 41 9.45 -12.17 -9.21
CA GLU A 41 8.84 -13.44 -9.55
C GLU A 41 8.73 -14.32 -8.30
N VAL A 42 7.71 -15.15 -8.27
CA VAL A 42 7.50 -16.16 -7.22
C VAL A 42 8.06 -17.48 -7.74
N ASP A 43 8.95 -18.11 -6.98
CA ASP A 43 9.53 -19.39 -7.32
C ASP A 43 8.53 -20.55 -7.14
N ALA A 44 8.90 -21.75 -7.59
CA ALA A 44 8.05 -22.93 -7.51
C ALA A 44 7.66 -23.34 -6.06
N ASN A 45 8.33 -22.81 -5.04
CA ASN A 45 8.04 -23.05 -3.64
C ASN A 45 7.23 -21.90 -3.00
N GLY A 46 6.73 -20.95 -3.80
CA GLY A 46 5.96 -19.82 -3.31
C GLY A 46 6.81 -18.73 -2.66
N ARG A 47 8.13 -18.71 -2.89
CA ARG A 47 9.04 -17.69 -2.31
C ARG A 47 9.31 -16.60 -3.32
N LEU A 48 9.48 -15.38 -2.82
CA LEU A 48 9.96 -14.24 -3.60
C LEU A 48 11.16 -13.60 -2.91
N LEU A 49 12.01 -12.93 -3.69
CA LEU A 49 13.17 -12.21 -3.18
C LEU A 49 12.89 -10.71 -3.19
N ILE A 50 12.90 -10.08 -2.01
CA ILE A 50 12.73 -8.63 -1.90
C ILE A 50 14.06 -7.96 -2.29
N PRO A 51 14.05 -7.02 -3.25
CA PRO A 51 15.24 -6.25 -3.62
C PRO A 51 15.88 -5.54 -2.41
N ARG A 52 17.22 -5.55 -2.34
CA ARG A 52 17.97 -5.02 -1.18
C ARG A 52 17.76 -3.53 -0.94
N ASP A 53 17.57 -2.75 -2.01
CA ASP A 53 17.23 -1.34 -1.95
C ASP A 53 15.88 -1.11 -1.26
N LEU A 54 14.88 -1.97 -1.55
CA LEU A 54 13.57 -1.93 -0.91
C LEU A 54 13.60 -2.39 0.56
N ILE A 55 14.43 -3.39 0.88
CA ILE A 55 14.68 -3.79 2.27
C ILE A 55 15.26 -2.61 3.07
N GLY A 56 16.28 -1.94 2.52
CA GLY A 56 16.89 -0.77 3.16
C GLY A 56 15.92 0.40 3.29
N PHE A 57 15.12 0.67 2.26
CA PHE A 57 14.10 1.70 2.26
C PHE A 57 13.02 1.47 3.33
N ALA A 58 12.50 0.25 3.43
CA ALA A 58 11.53 -0.11 4.45
C ALA A 58 12.14 -0.26 5.86
N GLY A 59 13.47 -0.36 5.94
CA GLY A 59 14.21 -0.66 7.15
C GLY A 59 13.77 -1.99 7.76
N ILE A 60 13.59 -3.01 6.92
CA ILE A 60 13.31 -4.39 7.35
C ILE A 60 14.60 -4.99 7.91
N GLY A 61 14.56 -5.37 9.19
CA GLY A 61 15.72 -5.93 9.88
C GLY A 61 15.79 -7.46 9.79
N LYS A 62 14.90 -8.14 10.51
CA LYS A 62 14.97 -9.59 10.71
C LYS A 62 13.62 -10.28 10.57
N GLU A 63 12.62 -9.78 11.28
CA GLU A 63 11.25 -10.30 11.23
C GLU A 63 10.38 -9.40 10.36
N ILE A 64 9.50 -10.02 9.59
CA ILE A 64 8.55 -9.31 8.74
C ILE A 64 7.12 -9.65 9.14
N VAL A 65 6.22 -8.70 8.91
CA VAL A 65 4.78 -8.91 8.97
C VAL A 65 4.21 -8.75 7.58
N LEU A 66 3.35 -9.69 7.18
CA LEU A 66 2.53 -9.60 5.97
C LEU A 66 1.12 -9.21 6.40
N SER A 67 0.67 -8.03 5.98
CA SER A 67 -0.67 -7.53 6.24
C SER A 67 -1.46 -7.48 4.94
N SER A 68 -2.75 -7.80 5.00
CA SER A 68 -3.63 -7.75 3.83
C SER A 68 -4.25 -6.36 3.70
N GLY A 69 -3.84 -5.61 2.69
CA GLY A 69 -4.43 -4.33 2.31
C GLY A 69 -5.51 -4.51 1.25
N ILE A 70 -6.58 -5.25 1.57
CA ILE A 70 -7.70 -5.63 0.69
C ILE A 70 -7.27 -6.36 -0.60
N ASN A 71 -6.73 -5.64 -1.58
CA ASN A 71 -6.32 -6.14 -2.89
C ASN A 71 -4.79 -6.25 -3.06
N ILE A 72 -4.03 -5.80 -2.06
CA ILE A 72 -2.57 -5.89 -2.04
C ILE A 72 -2.06 -6.53 -0.75
N VAL A 73 -0.81 -6.94 -0.74
CA VAL A 73 -0.11 -7.35 0.48
C VAL A 73 0.87 -6.27 0.87
N GLU A 74 0.82 -5.83 2.12
CA GLU A 74 1.82 -4.96 2.69
C GLU A 74 2.88 -5.80 3.41
N ILE A 75 4.14 -5.44 3.20
CA ILE A 75 5.31 -6.05 3.84
C ILE A 75 5.94 -5.04 4.77
N TRP A 76 5.97 -5.37 6.05
CA TRP A 76 6.46 -4.51 7.11
C TRP A 76 7.65 -5.13 7.84
N ASP A 77 8.46 -4.27 8.44
CA ASP A 77 9.29 -4.66 9.58
C ASP A 77 8.36 -4.84 10.80
N LYS A 78 8.55 -5.93 11.56
CA LYS A 78 7.65 -6.29 12.65
C LYS A 78 7.51 -5.20 13.71
N ASP A 79 8.62 -4.66 14.20
CA ASP A 79 8.60 -3.68 15.28
C ASP A 79 7.91 -2.38 14.83
N LYS A 80 8.12 -1.98 13.56
CA LYS A 80 7.44 -0.82 12.98
C LYS A 80 5.94 -1.03 12.80
N TYR A 81 5.54 -2.25 12.45
CA TYR A 81 4.13 -2.60 12.31
C TYR A 81 3.42 -2.53 13.66
N GLU A 82 3.99 -3.15 14.69
CA GLU A 82 3.45 -3.12 16.07
C GLU A 82 3.35 -1.67 16.60
N GLN A 83 4.41 -0.87 16.41
CA GLN A 83 4.37 0.56 16.78
C GLN A 83 3.30 1.35 16.03
N ASN A 84 3.06 1.04 14.76
CA ASN A 84 2.04 1.73 13.97
C ASN A 84 0.62 1.39 14.47
N LEU A 85 0.36 0.13 14.81
CA LEU A 85 -0.91 -0.27 15.41
C LEU A 85 -1.11 0.34 16.80
N ASP A 86 -0.09 0.27 17.66
CA ASP A 86 -0.15 0.77 19.04
C ASP A 86 -0.26 2.29 19.12
N SER A 87 0.16 3.00 18.06
CA SER A 87 0.05 4.47 17.99
C SER A 87 -1.39 4.98 17.83
N SER A 88 -2.34 4.09 17.54
CA SER A 88 -3.77 4.41 17.48
C SER A 88 -4.43 4.00 18.79
N SER A 89 -4.89 4.96 19.60
CA SER A 89 -5.67 4.62 20.79
C SER A 89 -7.05 4.05 20.39
N GLU A 90 -7.71 3.30 21.29
CA GLU A 90 -9.08 2.82 21.04
C GLU A 90 -10.06 3.97 20.73
N SER A 91 -9.84 5.15 21.31
CA SER A 91 -10.57 6.37 20.99
C SER A 91 -10.28 6.89 19.59
N ASP A 92 -9.02 6.90 19.14
CA ASP A 92 -8.66 7.35 17.79
C ASP A 92 -9.25 6.40 16.72
N PHE A 93 -9.29 5.09 17.02
CA PHE A 93 -9.90 4.11 16.14
C PHE A 93 -11.42 4.29 16.04
N ALA A 94 -12.10 4.56 17.16
CA ALA A 94 -13.54 4.80 17.16
C ALA A 94 -13.91 6.09 16.39
N GLU A 95 -13.17 7.18 16.58
CA GLU A 95 -13.35 8.42 15.84
C GLU A 95 -13.08 8.24 14.34
N LEU A 96 -11.99 7.53 13.98
CA LEU A 96 -11.68 7.21 12.60
C LEU A 96 -12.76 6.33 11.96
N ALA A 97 -13.28 5.35 12.70
CA ALA A 97 -14.37 4.49 12.23
C ALA A 97 -15.64 5.31 12.00
N GLU A 98 -15.98 6.25 12.87
CA GLU A 98 -17.12 7.16 12.69
C GLU A 98 -16.92 8.09 11.48
N GLU A 99 -15.72 8.65 11.28
CA GLU A 99 -15.44 9.51 10.12
C GLU A 99 -15.55 8.74 8.80
N VAL A 100 -15.00 7.52 8.76
CA VAL A 100 -14.89 6.72 7.54
C VAL A 100 -16.18 5.96 7.22
N MET A 101 -16.86 5.44 8.25
CA MET A 101 -18.03 4.56 8.11
C MET A 101 -19.34 5.20 8.61
N GLY A 102 -19.29 6.30 9.36
CA GLY A 102 -20.48 6.92 9.97
C GLY A 102 -21.28 7.83 9.04
N ASN A 103 -20.71 8.23 7.89
CA ASN A 103 -21.47 8.90 6.83
C ASN A 103 -22.15 7.86 5.92
N ASP A 104 -23.22 7.25 6.43
CA ASP A 104 -24.19 6.50 5.61
C ASP A 104 -25.03 7.48 4.76
N ASP A 105 -24.42 8.04 3.71
CA ASP A 105 -25.15 8.36 2.47
C ASP A 105 -25.17 7.09 1.59
N LEU A 106 -25.62 5.97 2.17
CA LEU A 106 -26.10 4.80 1.43
C LEU A 106 -27.53 5.06 0.92
N ASP A 107 -27.76 6.21 0.29
CA ASP A 107 -28.99 6.52 -0.42
C ASP A 107 -28.74 6.41 -1.92
N GLY A 108 -29.16 5.30 -2.53
CA GLY A 108 -29.13 5.20 -4.00
C GLY A 108 -29.42 3.89 -4.70
N ILE A 109 -29.83 2.81 -4.02
CA ILE A 109 -30.41 1.65 -4.72
C ILE A 109 -31.73 1.25 -4.05
N SER A 110 -32.80 1.92 -4.49
CA SER A 110 -34.12 1.30 -4.65
C SER A 110 -34.57 1.47 -6.09
#